data_AF-A0A4V0I8K3-F1
#
_entry.id   AF-A0A4V0I8K3-F1
#
_cell.length_a   1.000
_cell.length_b   1.000
_cell.length_c   1.000
_cell.angle_alpha   90.00
_cell.angle_beta   90.00
_cell.angle_gamma   90.00
#
_symmetry.space_group_name_H-M   'P 1'
#
loop_
_entity.id
_entity.type
_entity.pdbx_description
1 polymer ?
#
loop_
_entity_poly.entity_id
_entity_poly.type
_entity_poly.pdbx_seq_one_letter_code
_entity_poly.pdbx_strand_id
1 'polypeptide(L)'
;MADLRDYKQFLRGLPPAEFTKFIVAYGGGDTHKTAESLIGWAETSGSPTEAAICQRIKLVFGVEILTSAERGELLAVEAVRLNARAADAADRSASAAEASAAEARQANETAKAALAASESNAFWTKAAVVVAVIALVISIVTAAR
;
A
#
# COMPACT_ATOMS: atom_id res chain seq x y z
N MET A 1 1.19 -19.20 -20.87
CA MET A 1 0.61 -18.19 -19.96
C MET A 1 -0.45 -18.90 -19.15
N ALA A 2 -0.36 -18.87 -17.82
CA ALA A 2 -1.38 -19.48 -16.97
C ALA A 2 -2.72 -18.74 -17.17
N ASP A 3 -3.78 -19.49 -17.37
CA ASP A 3 -5.12 -18.93 -17.45
C ASP A 3 -5.58 -18.58 -16.05
N LEU A 4 -6.02 -17.34 -15.85
CA LEU A 4 -6.49 -16.87 -14.55
C LEU A 4 -7.90 -17.38 -14.23
N ARG A 5 -8.60 -17.93 -15.22
CA ARG A 5 -9.91 -18.57 -15.03
C ARG A 5 -9.73 -19.84 -14.20
N ASP A 6 -10.67 -20.05 -13.27
CA ASP A 6 -10.77 -21.36 -12.63
C ASP A 6 -11.22 -22.43 -13.64
N TYR A 7 -11.04 -23.70 -13.28
CA TYR A 7 -11.43 -24.80 -14.17
C TYR A 7 -12.93 -24.79 -14.49
N LYS A 8 -13.78 -24.27 -13.60
CA LYS A 8 -15.24 -24.22 -13.77
C LYS A 8 -15.61 -23.23 -14.87
N GLN A 9 -15.05 -22.03 -14.83
CA GLN A 9 -15.18 -20.99 -15.83
C GLN A 9 -14.62 -21.44 -17.17
N PHE A 10 -13.48 -22.13 -17.16
CA PHE A 10 -12.91 -22.70 -18.37
C PHE A 10 -13.86 -23.69 -19.01
N LEU A 11 -14.34 -24.68 -18.25
CA LEU A 11 -15.26 -25.71 -18.75
C LEU A 11 -16.60 -25.13 -19.23
N ARG A 12 -17.14 -24.11 -18.55
CA ARG A 12 -18.36 -23.39 -18.98
C ARG A 12 -18.16 -22.61 -20.28
N GLY A 13 -16.95 -22.12 -20.52
CA GLY A 13 -16.60 -21.35 -21.71
C GLY A 13 -16.25 -22.20 -22.94
N LEU A 14 -16.15 -23.52 -22.80
CA LEU A 14 -15.81 -24.40 -23.92
C LEU A 14 -17.00 -24.52 -24.90
N PRO A 15 -16.73 -24.47 -26.23
CA PRO A 15 -17.72 -24.89 -27.22
C PRO A 15 -18.18 -26.34 -26.97
N PRO A 16 -19.43 -26.70 -27.28
CA PRO A 16 -19.95 -28.04 -27.02
C PRO A 16 -19.07 -29.19 -27.57
N ALA A 17 -18.52 -29.00 -28.77
CA ALA A 17 -17.63 -29.99 -29.39
C ALA A 17 -16.31 -30.19 -28.61
N GLU A 18 -15.73 -29.10 -28.09
CA GLU A 18 -14.50 -29.17 -27.28
C GLU A 18 -14.77 -29.76 -25.90
N PHE A 19 -15.92 -29.43 -25.31
CA PHE A 19 -16.35 -30.04 -24.06
C PHE A 19 -16.56 -31.56 -24.21
N THR A 20 -17.19 -32.02 -25.29
CA THR A 20 -17.32 -33.46 -25.58
C THR A 20 -15.95 -34.13 -25.71
N LYS A 21 -15.00 -33.51 -26.44
CA LYS A 21 -13.62 -34.01 -26.55
C LYS A 21 -12.95 -34.12 -25.17
N PHE A 22 -13.14 -33.11 -24.32
CA PHE A 22 -12.61 -33.12 -22.97
C PHE A 22 -13.19 -34.26 -22.13
N ILE A 23 -14.51 -34.45 -22.11
CA ILE A 23 -15.15 -35.51 -21.32
C ILE A 23 -14.72 -36.91 -21.76
N VAL A 24 -14.60 -37.13 -23.07
CA VAL A 24 -14.06 -38.39 -23.62
C VAL A 24 -12.62 -38.62 -23.14
N ALA A 25 -11.77 -37.59 -23.19
CA ALA A 25 -10.38 -37.68 -22.76
C ALA A 25 -10.22 -37.79 -21.23
N TYR A 26 -11.14 -37.20 -20.45
CA TYR A 26 -11.15 -37.28 -18.99
C TYR A 26 -11.59 -38.66 -18.49
N GLY A 27 -12.31 -39.44 -19.31
CA GLY A 27 -12.88 -40.74 -18.94
C GLY A 27 -14.27 -40.65 -18.31
N GLY A 28 -14.94 -39.50 -18.44
CA GLY A 28 -16.27 -39.25 -17.87
C GLY A 28 -17.43 -39.81 -18.70
N GLY A 29 -17.21 -40.11 -19.99
CA GLY A 29 -18.19 -40.75 -20.87
C GLY A 29 -19.60 -40.14 -20.79
N ASP A 30 -20.62 -41.00 -20.65
CA ASP A 30 -22.04 -40.63 -20.55
C ASP A 30 -22.46 -40.02 -19.19
N THR A 31 -21.59 -40.08 -18.18
CA THR A 31 -21.92 -39.70 -16.79
C THR A 31 -21.93 -38.18 -16.58
N HIS A 32 -21.15 -37.44 -17.37
CA HIS A 32 -20.99 -35.98 -17.23
C HIS A 32 -21.12 -35.27 -18.59
N LYS A 33 -22.33 -35.28 -19.16
CA LYS A 33 -22.62 -34.69 -20.49
C LYS A 33 -22.58 -33.16 -20.52
N THR A 34 -22.56 -32.51 -19.37
CA THR A 34 -22.55 -31.04 -19.25
C THR A 34 -21.46 -30.58 -18.29
N ALA A 35 -20.98 -29.34 -18.50
CA ALA A 35 -20.00 -28.72 -17.62
C ALA A 35 -20.50 -28.68 -16.18
N GLU A 36 -21.76 -28.31 -15.95
CA GLU A 36 -22.35 -28.23 -14.60
C GLU A 36 -22.42 -29.59 -13.90
N SER A 37 -22.67 -30.69 -14.62
CA SER A 37 -22.67 -32.03 -14.05
C SER A 37 -21.28 -32.43 -13.54
N LEU A 38 -20.24 -32.15 -14.34
CA LEU A 38 -18.87 -32.45 -13.95
C LEU A 38 -18.42 -31.56 -12.79
N ILE A 39 -18.74 -30.27 -12.84
CA ILE A 39 -18.40 -29.29 -11.79
C ILE A 39 -19.07 -29.70 -10.48
N GLY A 40 -20.37 -29.99 -10.49
CA GLY A 40 -21.09 -30.43 -9.28
C GLY A 40 -20.50 -31.71 -8.70
N TRP A 41 -20.17 -32.69 -9.53
CA TRP A 41 -19.49 -33.90 -9.07
C TRP A 41 -18.11 -33.61 -8.45
N ALA A 42 -17.31 -32.75 -9.09
CA ALA A 42 -16.01 -32.35 -8.57
C ALA A 42 -16.11 -31.63 -7.22
N GLU A 43 -17.12 -30.78 -7.03
CA GLU A 43 -17.40 -30.10 -5.76
C GLU A 43 -17.78 -31.08 -4.65
N THR A 44 -18.57 -32.12 -4.96
CA THR A 44 -18.91 -33.16 -3.98
C THR A 44 -17.77 -34.13 -3.67
N SER A 45 -16.87 -34.35 -4.62
CA SER A 45 -15.79 -35.36 -4.53
C SER A 45 -14.47 -34.78 -3.98
N GLY A 46 -14.35 -33.45 -3.91
CA GLY A 46 -13.25 -32.75 -3.24
C GLY A 46 -11.95 -32.57 -4.05
N SER A 47 -10.91 -32.09 -3.35
CA SER A 47 -9.64 -31.58 -3.90
C SER A 47 -8.90 -32.50 -4.90
N PRO A 48 -8.78 -33.82 -4.68
CA PRO A 48 -8.10 -34.71 -5.64
C PRO A 48 -8.75 -34.71 -7.04
N THR A 49 -10.06 -34.44 -7.09
CA THR A 49 -10.82 -34.39 -8.33
C THR A 49 -10.56 -33.10 -9.10
N GLU A 50 -10.48 -31.97 -8.40
CA GLU A 50 -10.11 -30.69 -9.00
C GLU A 50 -8.72 -30.75 -9.64
N ALA A 51 -7.74 -31.33 -8.94
CA ALA A 51 -6.40 -31.51 -9.46
C ALA A 51 -6.38 -32.37 -10.74
N ALA A 52 -7.15 -33.46 -10.77
CA ALA A 52 -7.27 -34.32 -11.94
C ALA A 52 -7.90 -33.58 -13.15
N ILE A 53 -8.92 -32.75 -12.91
CA ILE A 53 -9.57 -31.93 -13.95
C ILE A 53 -8.58 -30.90 -14.51
N CYS A 54 -7.92 -30.13 -13.63
CA CYS A 54 -6.91 -29.14 -14.04
C CYS A 54 -5.77 -29.79 -14.85
N GLN A 55 -5.25 -30.93 -14.37
CA GLN A 55 -4.23 -31.69 -15.09
C GLN A 55 -4.72 -32.14 -16.47
N ARG A 56 -5.97 -32.63 -16.56
CA ARG A 56 -6.53 -33.05 -17.84
C ARG A 56 -6.73 -31.86 -18.79
N ILE A 57 -7.16 -30.70 -18.30
CA ILE A 57 -7.27 -29.49 -19.11
C ILE A 57 -5.91 -29.12 -19.71
N LYS A 58 -4.85 -29.17 -18.91
CA LYS A 58 -3.47 -28.93 -19.38
C LYS A 58 -3.05 -29.91 -20.47
N LEU A 59 -3.39 -31.20 -20.32
CA LEU A 59 -3.06 -32.23 -21.31
C LEU A 59 -3.86 -32.09 -22.61
N VAL A 60 -5.15 -31.78 -22.53
CA VAL A 60 -6.07 -31.75 -23.68
C VAL A 60 -5.97 -30.44 -24.46
N PHE A 61 -5.82 -29.33 -23.75
CA PHE A 61 -5.89 -27.98 -24.33
C PHE A 61 -4.57 -27.21 -24.24
N GLY A 62 -3.56 -27.74 -23.54
CA GLY A 62 -2.30 -27.02 -23.32
C GLY A 62 -2.44 -25.81 -22.40
N VAL A 63 -3.58 -25.66 -21.71
CA VAL A 63 -3.89 -24.52 -20.84
C VAL A 63 -3.56 -24.88 -19.41
N GLU A 64 -2.70 -24.07 -18.79
CA GLU A 64 -2.37 -24.23 -17.38
C GLU A 64 -3.41 -23.50 -16.52
N ILE A 65 -4.22 -24.29 -15.82
CA ILE A 65 -5.20 -23.84 -14.82
C ILE A 65 -4.73 -24.34 -13.48
N LEU A 66 -4.60 -23.41 -12.53
CA LEU A 66 -4.23 -23.72 -11.16
C LEU A 66 -5.44 -24.24 -10.39
N THR A 67 -5.22 -25.21 -9.52
CA THR A 67 -6.20 -25.64 -8.52
C THR A 67 -6.49 -24.53 -7.52
N SER A 68 -7.61 -24.63 -6.80
CA SER A 68 -7.97 -23.68 -5.75
C SER A 68 -6.93 -23.62 -4.63
N ALA A 69 -6.28 -24.75 -4.31
CA ALA A 69 -5.20 -24.81 -3.34
C ALA A 69 -3.96 -24.03 -3.81
N GLU A 70 -3.49 -24.28 -5.05
CA GLU A 70 -2.33 -23.57 -5.63
C GLU A 70 -2.60 -22.07 -5.77
N ARG A 71 -3.81 -21.68 -6.19
CA ARG A 71 -4.21 -20.26 -6.21
C ARG A 71 -4.19 -19.67 -4.80
N GLY A 72 -4.68 -20.40 -3.81
CA GLY A 72 -4.66 -19.99 -2.41
C GLY A 72 -3.24 -19.77 -1.89
N GLU A 73 -2.30 -20.66 -2.23
CA GLU A 73 -0.90 -20.54 -1.85
C GLU A 73 -0.23 -19.32 -2.48
N LEU A 74 -0.43 -19.09 -3.79
CA LEU A 74 0.10 -17.90 -4.47
C LEU A 74 -0.47 -16.60 -3.87
N LEU A 75 -1.77 -16.58 -3.58
CA LEU A 75 -2.41 -15.44 -2.93
C LEU A 75 -1.89 -15.22 -1.51
N ALA A 76 -1.63 -16.29 -0.75
CA ALA A 76 -1.04 -16.19 0.58
C ALA A 76 0.39 -15.64 0.52
N VAL A 77 1.21 -16.09 -0.44
CA VAL A 77 2.56 -15.57 -0.66
C VAL A 77 2.53 -14.09 -1.01
N GLU A 78 1.64 -13.68 -1.92
CA GLU A 78 1.52 -12.26 -2.30
C GLU A 78 0.98 -11.42 -1.14
N ALA A 79 0.03 -11.94 -0.35
CA ALA A 79 -0.48 -11.26 0.84
C ALA A 79 0.63 -11.02 1.88
N VAL A 80 1.49 -12.02 2.13
CA VAL A 80 2.67 -11.86 3.01
C VAL A 80 3.60 -10.79 2.47
N ARG A 81 3.86 -10.79 1.16
CA ARG A 81 4.72 -9.78 0.51
C ARG A 81 4.15 -8.37 0.62
N LEU A 82 2.85 -8.20 0.41
CA LEU A 82 2.17 -6.92 0.56
C LEU A 82 2.19 -6.43 2.00
N ASN A 83 1.99 -7.32 2.97
CA ASN A 83 2.10 -6.98 4.39
C ASN A 83 3.51 -6.53 4.77
N ALA A 84 4.56 -7.19 4.28
CA ALA A 84 5.94 -6.77 4.50
C ALA A 84 6.20 -5.36 3.93
N ARG A 85 5.74 -5.09 2.70
CA ARG A 85 5.85 -3.76 2.09
C ARG A 85 5.07 -2.68 2.85
N ALA A 86 3.92 -3.03 3.40
CA ALA A 86 3.11 -2.12 4.21
C ALA A 86 3.82 -1.78 5.52
N ALA A 87 4.46 -2.75 6.17
CA ALA A 87 5.30 -2.53 7.36
C ALA A 87 6.50 -1.61 7.04
N ASP A 88 7.24 -1.88 5.96
CA ASP A 88 8.36 -1.04 5.52
C ASP A 88 7.92 0.41 5.18
N ALA A 89 6.70 0.59 4.67
CA ALA A 89 6.14 1.90 4.40
C ALA A 89 5.72 2.63 5.68
N ALA A 90 5.19 1.90 6.67
CA ALA A 90 4.86 2.44 7.98
C ALA A 90 6.12 2.90 8.73
N ASP A 91 7.19 2.09 8.75
CA ASP A 91 8.45 2.45 9.38
C ASP A 91 9.06 3.71 8.75
N ARG A 92 9.08 3.80 7.42
CA ARG A 92 9.55 5.01 6.73
C ARG A 92 8.70 6.24 7.05
N SER A 93 7.38 6.06 7.21
CA SER A 93 6.48 7.15 7.57
C SER A 93 6.72 7.61 9.01
N ALA A 94 6.98 6.68 9.94
CA ALA A 94 7.35 7.00 11.31
C ALA A 94 8.68 7.78 11.37
N SER A 95 9.71 7.32 10.65
CA SER A 95 11.00 8.04 10.59
C SER A 95 10.87 9.44 9.97
N ALA A 96 10.05 9.59 8.92
CA ALA A 96 9.77 10.90 8.32
C ALA A 96 9.02 11.84 9.28
N ALA A 97 8.06 11.30 10.04
CA ALA A 97 7.35 12.07 11.07
C ALA A 97 8.30 12.53 12.18
N GLU A 98 9.20 11.67 12.65
CA GLU A 98 10.22 12.03 13.64
C GLU A 98 11.17 13.13 13.13
N ALA A 99 11.64 13.02 11.88
CA ALA A 99 12.46 14.06 11.26
C ALA A 99 11.72 15.41 11.18
N SER A 100 10.46 15.40 10.74
CA SER A 100 9.65 16.62 10.67
C SER A 100 9.40 17.24 12.05
N ALA A 101 9.24 16.42 13.10
CA ALA A 101 9.07 16.88 14.47
C ALA A 101 10.38 17.50 15.01
N ALA A 102 11.54 16.95 14.65
CA ALA A 102 12.84 17.51 15.00
C ALA A 102 13.07 18.87 14.31
N GLU A 103 12.76 18.97 13.01
CA GLU A 103 12.82 20.23 12.26
C GLU A 103 11.89 21.30 12.86
N ALA A 104 10.67 20.93 13.24
CA ALA A 104 9.72 21.83 13.89
C ALA A 104 10.21 22.33 15.26
N ARG A 105 10.89 21.46 16.04
CA ARG A 105 11.51 21.86 17.32
C ARG A 105 12.64 22.87 17.08
N GLN A 106 13.51 22.62 16.12
CA GLN A 106 14.59 23.54 15.75
C GLN A 106 14.05 24.89 15.24
N ALA A 107 13.00 24.87 14.43
CA ALA A 107 12.32 26.09 13.97
C ALA A 107 11.70 26.87 15.15
N ASN A 108 11.13 26.18 16.14
CA ASN A 108 10.58 26.82 17.34
C ASN A 108 11.68 27.45 18.21
N GLU A 109 12.80 26.75 18.41
CA GLU A 109 13.95 27.28 19.15
C GLU A 109 14.57 28.51 18.49
N THR A 110 14.73 28.48 17.16
CA THR A 110 15.23 29.64 16.39
C THR A 110 14.25 30.82 16.44
N ALA A 111 12.94 30.57 16.37
CA ALA A 111 11.93 31.62 16.53
C ALA A 111 11.98 32.23 17.95
N LYS A 112 12.13 31.43 19.00
CA LYS A 112 12.31 31.91 20.37
C LYS A 112 13.58 32.75 20.53
N ALA A 113 14.70 32.31 19.95
CA ALA A 113 15.94 33.05 19.98
C ALA A 113 15.83 34.40 19.24
N ALA A 114 15.14 34.42 18.09
CA ALA A 114 14.88 35.65 17.33
C ALA A 114 13.97 36.63 18.11
N LEU A 115 12.94 36.13 18.79
CA LEU A 115 12.08 36.94 19.67
C LEU A 115 12.88 37.55 20.82
N ALA A 116 13.69 36.75 21.51
CA ALA A 116 14.54 37.24 22.60
C ALA A 116 15.55 38.31 22.12
N ALA A 117 16.14 38.13 20.94
CA ALA A 117 17.02 39.13 20.33
C ALA A 117 16.27 40.44 19.99
N SER A 118 15.05 40.33 19.46
CA SER A 118 14.17 41.48 19.18
C SER A 118 13.83 42.25 20.45
N GLU A 119 13.46 41.56 21.53
CA GLU A 119 13.15 42.19 22.82
C GLU A 119 14.34 42.94 23.40
N SER A 120 15.54 42.36 23.32
CA SER A 120 16.78 43.01 23.75
C SER A 120 17.06 44.28 22.94
N ASN A 121 16.95 44.21 21.60
CA ASN A 121 17.14 45.37 20.73
C ASN A 121 16.10 46.46 20.99
N ALA A 122 14.84 46.10 21.24
CA ALA A 122 13.78 47.04 21.59
C ALA A 122 14.06 47.74 22.92
N PHE A 123 14.60 47.02 23.90
CA PHE A 123 15.02 47.58 25.19
C PHE A 123 16.13 48.62 25.00
N TRP A 124 17.20 48.27 24.27
CA TRP A 124 18.31 49.19 23.99
C TRP A 124 17.88 50.43 23.19
N THR A 125 16.97 50.26 22.24
CA THR A 125 16.41 51.37 21.46
C THR A 125 15.66 52.35 22.37
N LYS A 126 14.81 51.85 23.28
CA LYS A 126 14.10 52.69 24.26
C LYS A 126 15.08 53.41 25.19
N ALA A 127 16.12 52.73 25.67
CA ALA A 127 17.15 53.33 26.51
C ALA A 127 17.90 54.47 25.78
N ALA A 128 18.26 54.26 24.51
CA ALA A 128 18.91 55.28 23.68
C ALA A 128 18.05 56.54 23.50
N VAL A 129 16.73 56.36 23.29
CA VAL A 129 15.79 57.50 23.21
C VAL A 129 15.75 58.29 24.52
N VAL A 130 15.68 57.60 25.67
CA VAL A 130 15.70 58.27 26.98
C VAL A 130 16.99 59.07 27.18
N VAL A 131 18.15 58.49 26.86
CA VAL A 131 19.44 59.17 26.96
C VAL A 131 19.50 60.40 26.03
N ALA A 132 19.01 60.27 24.79
CA ALA A 132 18.95 61.39 23.84
C ALA A 132 18.07 62.54 24.34
N VAL A 133 16.91 62.23 24.95
CA VAL A 133 16.02 63.24 25.55
C VAL A 133 16.69 63.94 26.72
N ILE A 134 17.36 63.19 27.61
CA ILE A 134 18.09 63.78 28.75
C ILE A 134 19.22 64.71 28.25
N ALA A 135 20.00 64.26 27.26
CA ALA A 135 21.06 65.06 26.67
C ALA A 135 20.54 66.35 26.04
N LEU A 136 19.39 66.28 25.35
CA LEU A 136 18.72 67.44 24.77
C LEU A 136 18.29 68.45 25.87
N VAL A 137 17.67 67.97 26.94
CA VAL A 137 17.24 68.82 28.07
C VAL A 137 18.44 69.50 28.73
N ILE A 138 19.53 68.76 28.98
CA ILE A 138 20.76 69.31 29.55
C ILE A 138 21.32 70.40 28.63
N SER A 139 21.39 70.15 27.32
CA SER A 139 21.90 71.12 26.34
C SER A 139 21.07 72.41 26.30
N ILE A 140 19.75 72.32 26.46
CA ILE A 140 18.88 73.51 26.52
C ILE A 140 19.14 74.30 27.80
N VAL A 141 19.27 73.62 28.94
CA VAL A 141 19.52 74.26 30.24
C VAL A 141 20.90 74.91 30.31
N THR A 142 21.94 74.28 29.73
CA THR A 142 23.28 74.88 29.69
C THR A 142 23.38 76.05 28.70
N ALA A 143 22.63 76.04 27.59
CA ALA A 143 22.59 77.15 26.65
C ALA A 143 21.76 78.36 27.15
N ALA A 144 20.90 78.17 28.14
CA ALA A 144 20.07 79.22 28.74
C ALA A 144 20.69 79.90 29.97
N ARG A 145 21.93 79.53 30.34
CA ARG A 145 22.75 80.18 31.37
C ARG A 145 23.85 81.00 30.73
#